data_AF-A0A7T5CCS5-F1
#
_entry.id   AF-A0A7T5CCS5-F1
#
_cell.length_a   1.000
_cell.length_b   1.000
_cell.length_c   1.000
_cell.angle_alpha   90.00
_cell.angle_beta   90.00
_cell.angle_gamma   90.00
#
_symmetry.space_group_name_H-M   'P 1'
#
loop_
_entity.id
_entity.type
_entity.pdbx_description
1 polymer ?
#
loop_
_entity_poly.entity_id
_entity_poly.type
_entity_poly.pdbx_seq_one_letter_code
_entity_poly.pdbx_strand_id
1 'polypeptide(L)'
;KLAFAKTFAALLCGQRGSVLTPDQVFQLMEVDMQVVGANLQRFTHKLREEARQEGEARMLQKQLAERFGPLHTSVVQRIEIATSEEIERWGIQLLRAEVIEDVFRA
;
A
#
# COMPACT_ATOMS: atom_id res chain seq x y z
N LYS A 1 -7.11 -22.83 20.29
CA LYS A 1 -5.96 -23.40 19.53
C LYS A 1 -5.80 -24.93 19.74
N LEU A 2 -5.34 -25.44 20.90
CA LEU A 2 -5.15 -26.90 21.12
C LEU A 2 -6.46 -27.72 21.21
N ALA A 3 -7.55 -27.13 21.69
CA ALA A 3 -8.85 -27.80 21.73
C ALA A 3 -9.43 -28.05 20.32
N PHE A 4 -9.25 -27.08 19.40
CA PHE A 4 -9.76 -27.11 18.03
C PHE A 4 -9.06 -28.14 17.13
N ALA A 5 -7.72 -28.26 17.22
CA ALA A 5 -6.98 -29.27 16.46
C ALA A 5 -7.41 -30.70 16.84
N LYS A 6 -7.78 -30.93 18.11
CA LYS A 6 -8.30 -32.22 18.58
C LYS A 6 -9.69 -32.51 18.03
N THR A 7 -10.62 -31.55 18.04
CA THR A 7 -11.96 -31.72 17.48
C THR A 7 -11.95 -31.83 15.96
N PHE A 8 -11.09 -31.08 15.27
CA PHE A 8 -10.95 -31.13 13.81
C PHE A 8 -10.34 -32.44 13.33
N ALA A 9 -9.30 -32.95 14.01
CA ALA A 9 -8.73 -34.27 13.72
C ALA A 9 -9.77 -35.39 13.96
N ALA A 10 -10.61 -35.28 14.99
CA ALA A 10 -11.71 -36.21 15.23
C ALA A 10 -12.80 -36.14 14.14
N LEU A 11 -13.08 -34.94 13.60
CA LEU A 11 -14.05 -34.74 12.52
C LEU A 11 -13.55 -35.31 11.18
N LEU A 12 -12.27 -35.11 10.85
CA LEU A 12 -11.65 -35.61 9.62
C LEU A 12 -11.40 -37.13 9.64
N CYS A 13 -11.11 -37.71 10.80
CA CYS A 13 -10.87 -39.16 10.91
C CYS A 13 -12.16 -40.01 10.98
N GLY A 14 -13.34 -39.39 11.09
CA GLY A 14 -14.57 -40.07 11.51
C GLY A 14 -15.75 -40.14 10.53
N GLN A 15 -15.77 -39.42 9.41
CA GLN A 15 -16.98 -39.39 8.56
C GLN A 15 -16.71 -39.78 7.09
N ARG A 16 -17.04 -41.04 6.74
CA ARG A 16 -17.37 -41.38 5.35
C ARG A 16 -18.77 -40.84 5.05
N GLY A 17 -18.85 -39.70 4.35
CA GLY A 17 -20.06 -39.28 3.64
C GLY A 17 -20.86 -38.11 4.20
N SER A 18 -20.35 -37.33 5.15
CA SER A 18 -21.06 -36.14 5.65
C SER A 18 -20.69 -34.87 4.88
N VAL A 19 -21.69 -34.23 4.27
CA VAL A 19 -21.56 -32.87 3.73
C VAL A 19 -21.40 -31.92 4.91
N LEU A 20 -20.29 -31.17 4.96
CA LEU A 20 -20.09 -30.14 5.99
C LEU A 20 -21.23 -29.12 5.90
N THR A 21 -21.89 -28.85 7.04
CA THR A 21 -22.90 -27.80 7.08
C THR A 21 -22.22 -26.43 6.95
N PRO A 22 -22.92 -25.41 6.43
CA PRO A 22 -22.37 -24.05 6.37
C PRO A 22 -21.81 -23.57 7.73
N ASP A 23 -22.47 -23.89 8.84
CA ASP A 23 -21.97 -23.59 10.19
C ASP A 23 -20.63 -24.26 10.51
N GLN A 24 -20.41 -25.50 10.07
CA GLN A 24 -19.13 -26.18 10.21
C GLN A 24 -18.05 -25.53 9.34
N VAL A 25 -18.40 -25.07 8.14
CA VAL A 25 -17.47 -24.33 7.26
C VAL A 25 -17.10 -22.97 7.86
N PHE A 26 -18.06 -22.24 8.43
CA PHE A 26 -17.80 -20.98 9.13
C PHE A 26 -16.92 -21.15 10.37
N GLN A 27 -17.04 -22.29 11.08
CA GLN A 27 -16.13 -22.63 12.18
C GLN A 27 -14.70 -22.98 11.73
N LEU A 28 -14.52 -23.46 10.48
CA LEU A 28 -13.20 -23.70 9.89
C LEU A 28 -12.52 -22.42 9.45
N MET A 29 -13.29 -21.40 9.09
CA MET A 29 -12.83 -20.05 8.83
C MET A 29 -12.73 -19.28 10.16
N GLU A 30 -11.87 -19.74 11.08
CA GLU A 30 -11.59 -19.02 12.32
C GLU A 30 -10.74 -17.77 12.00
N VAL A 31 -11.41 -16.76 11.46
CA VAL A 31 -10.84 -15.46 11.17
C VAL A 31 -10.93 -14.63 12.45
N ASP A 32 -9.80 -14.46 13.12
CA ASP A 32 -9.71 -13.62 14.32
C ASP A 32 -10.06 -12.17 13.97
N MET A 33 -11.18 -11.69 14.50
CA MET A 33 -11.68 -10.34 14.25
C MET A 33 -10.68 -9.27 14.68
N GLN A 34 -9.81 -9.55 15.65
CA GLN A 34 -8.71 -8.65 16.04
C GLN A 34 -7.64 -8.56 14.95
N VAL A 35 -7.28 -9.70 14.34
CA VAL A 35 -6.32 -9.75 13.22
C VAL A 35 -6.90 -9.07 11.98
N VAL A 36 -8.18 -9.25 11.69
CA VAL A 36 -8.86 -8.53 10.60
C VAL A 36 -8.86 -7.04 10.84
N GLY A 37 -9.22 -6.59 12.05
CA GLY A 37 -9.22 -5.17 12.39
C GLY A 37 -7.84 -4.54 12.26
N ALA A 38 -6.80 -5.19 12.81
CA ALA A 38 -5.42 -4.70 12.73
C ALA A 38 -4.90 -4.66 11.29
N ASN A 39 -5.18 -5.68 10.48
CA ASN A 39 -4.80 -5.70 9.07
C ASN A 39 -5.50 -4.59 8.29
N LEU A 40 -6.81 -4.39 8.48
CA LEU A 40 -7.57 -3.36 7.78
C LEU A 40 -7.04 -1.96 8.12
N GLN A 41 -6.72 -1.69 9.39
CA GLN A 41 -6.09 -0.43 9.79
C GLN A 41 -4.74 -0.23 9.10
N ARG A 42 -3.89 -1.25 9.07
CA ARG A 42 -2.58 -1.19 8.39
C ARG A 42 -2.73 -0.95 6.89
N PHE A 43 -3.65 -1.65 6.23
CA PHE A 43 -3.96 -1.45 4.81
C PHE A 43 -4.46 -0.03 4.54
N THR A 44 -5.35 0.48 5.38
CA THR A 44 -5.91 1.83 5.22
C THR A 44 -4.83 2.89 5.37
N HIS A 45 -3.93 2.75 6.35
CA HIS A 45 -2.78 3.64 6.52
C HIS A 45 -1.85 3.59 5.31
N LYS A 46 -1.51 2.38 4.85
CA LYS A 46 -0.64 2.19 3.69
C LYS A 46 -1.22 2.84 2.42
N LEU A 47 -2.51 2.61 2.14
CA LEU A 47 -3.19 3.21 0.99
C LEU A 47 -3.26 4.74 1.07
N ARG A 48 -3.43 5.31 2.27
CA ARG A 48 -3.38 6.77 2.43
C ARG A 48 -2.00 7.34 2.12
N GLU A 49 -0.93 6.70 2.61
CA GLU A 49 0.43 7.16 2.31
C GLU A 49 0.76 7.01 0.82
N GLU A 50 0.41 5.88 0.20
CA GLU A 50 0.63 5.68 -1.24
C GLU A 50 -0.16 6.72 -2.07
N ALA A 51 -1.43 6.96 -1.74
CA ALA A 51 -2.24 7.96 -2.42
C ALA A 51 -1.70 9.40 -2.23
N ARG A 52 -1.15 9.71 -1.05
CA ARG A 52 -0.51 10.99 -0.77
C ARG A 52 0.74 11.16 -1.62
N GLN A 53 1.64 10.18 -1.60
CA GLN A 53 2.88 10.17 -2.37
C GLN A 53 2.61 10.29 -3.88
N GLU A 54 1.67 9.51 -4.42
CA GLU A 54 1.27 9.61 -5.83
C GLU A 54 0.71 11.00 -6.18
N GLY A 55 -0.08 11.59 -5.26
CA GLY A 55 -0.62 12.93 -5.42
C GLY A 55 0.46 14.01 -5.46
N GLU A 56 1.42 13.94 -4.52
CA GLU A 56 2.58 14.83 -4.45
C GLU A 56 3.45 14.71 -5.70
N ALA A 57 3.75 13.48 -6.13
CA ALA A 57 4.52 13.20 -7.34
C ALA A 57 3.87 13.81 -8.59
N ARG A 58 2.57 13.57 -8.79
CA ARG A 58 1.81 14.14 -9.92
C ARG A 58 1.78 15.67 -9.87
N MET A 59 1.66 16.25 -8.68
CA MET A 59 1.67 17.71 -8.53
C MET A 59 3.04 18.29 -8.90
N LEU A 60 4.13 17.71 -8.40
CA LEU A 60 5.48 18.16 -8.71
C LEU A 60 5.78 18.04 -10.21
N GLN A 61 5.37 16.92 -10.85
CA GLN A 61 5.51 16.76 -12.31
C GLN A 61 4.80 17.88 -13.08
N LYS A 62 3.58 18.26 -12.69
CA LYS A 62 2.86 19.38 -13.32
C LYS A 62 3.58 20.71 -13.13
N GLN A 63 4.07 20.98 -11.92
CA GLN A 63 4.79 22.22 -11.64
C GLN A 63 6.10 22.32 -12.43
N LEU A 64 6.84 21.21 -12.54
CA LEU A 64 8.05 21.14 -13.34
C LEU A 64 7.75 21.28 -14.84
N ALA A 65 6.69 20.63 -15.31
CA ALA A 65 6.27 20.74 -16.71
C ALA A 65 5.86 22.18 -17.07
N GLU A 66 5.19 22.88 -16.15
CA GLU A 66 4.79 24.27 -16.32
C GLU A 66 6.00 25.22 -16.36
N ARG A 67 7.00 25.00 -15.49
CA ARG A 67 8.18 25.89 -15.40
C ARG A 67 9.23 25.62 -16.46
N PHE A 68 9.49 24.35 -16.78
CA PHE A 68 10.62 23.92 -17.61
C PHE A 68 10.19 23.30 -18.95
N GLY A 69 8.89 23.15 -19.19
CA GLY A 69 8.37 22.47 -20.38
C GLY A 69 8.29 20.95 -20.23
N PRO A 70 8.00 20.21 -21.32
CA PRO A 70 7.78 18.76 -21.27
C PRO A 70 8.92 18.00 -20.58
N LEU A 71 8.57 17.15 -19.61
CA LEU A 71 9.54 16.39 -18.83
C LEU A 71 10.03 15.16 -19.61
N HIS A 72 11.34 14.90 -19.54
CA HIS A 72 11.90 13.64 -19.98
C HIS A 72 11.37 12.47 -19.14
N THR A 73 11.21 11.30 -19.75
CA THR A 73 10.72 10.08 -19.09
C THR A 73 11.54 9.71 -17.85
N SER A 74 12.86 9.95 -17.88
CA SER A 74 13.74 9.70 -16.73
C SER A 74 13.40 10.57 -15.52
N VAL A 75 12.99 11.83 -15.73
CA VAL A 75 12.56 12.74 -14.67
C VAL A 75 11.23 12.27 -14.09
N VAL A 76 10.28 11.89 -14.94
CA VAL A 76 8.98 11.36 -14.51
C VAL A 76 9.16 10.12 -13.63
N GLN A 77 9.92 9.13 -14.11
CA GLN A 77 10.20 7.90 -13.37
C GLN A 77 10.89 8.17 -12.04
N ARG A 78 11.84 9.12 -12.02
CA ARG A 78 12.52 9.50 -10.78
C ARG A 78 11.54 10.07 -9.75
N ILE A 79 10.56 10.87 -10.18
CA ILE A 79 9.55 11.45 -9.29
C ILE A 79 8.55 10.39 -8.80
N GLU A 80 8.18 9.43 -9.64
CA GLU A 80 7.22 8.37 -9.28
C GLU A 80 7.73 7.43 -8.19
N ILE A 81 9.04 7.17 -8.13
CA ILE A 81 9.65 6.28 -7.14
C ILE A 81 10.21 7.01 -5.92
N ALA A 82 10.17 8.35 -5.91
CA ALA A 82 10.72 9.18 -4.85
C ALA A 82 9.87 9.14 -3.58
N THR A 83 10.50 9.23 -2.42
CA THR A 83 9.75 9.33 -1.15
C THR A 83 9.05 10.68 -1.03
N SER A 84 8.01 10.76 -0.20
CA SER A 84 7.34 12.05 0.09
C SER A 84 8.33 13.12 0.55
N GLU A 85 9.34 12.78 1.38
CA GLU A 85 10.35 13.74 1.83
C GLU A 85 11.23 14.25 0.69
N GLU A 86 11.55 13.41 -0.30
CA GLU A 86 12.28 13.82 -1.49
C GLU A 86 11.42 14.74 -2.36
N ILE A 87 10.14 14.41 -2.56
CA ILE A 87 9.19 15.21 -3.34
C ILE A 87 8.97 16.58 -2.67
N GLU A 88 8.78 16.63 -1.35
CA GLU A 88 8.67 17.87 -0.59
C GLU A 88 9.92 18.74 -0.74
N ARG A 89 11.11 18.14 -0.63
CA ARG A 89 12.38 18.85 -0.81
C ARG A 89 12.48 19.44 -2.21
N TRP A 90 12.16 18.68 -3.24
CA TRP A 90 12.16 19.14 -4.62
C TRP A 90 11.12 20.23 -4.87
N GLY A 91 9.96 20.18 -4.21
CA GLY A 91 8.97 21.26 -4.24
C GLY A 91 9.51 22.58 -3.71
N ILE A 92 10.31 22.55 -2.64
CA ILE A 92 10.98 23.75 -2.10
C ILE A 92 12.11 24.21 -3.03
N GLN A 93 12.93 23.28 -3.54
CA GLN A 93 14.03 23.60 -4.45
C GLN A 93 13.54 24.18 -5.77
N LEU A 94 12.40 23.70 -6.26
CA LEU A 94 11.74 24.19 -7.45
C LEU A 94 11.54 25.71 -7.39
N LEU A 95 11.21 26.28 -6.24
CA LEU A 95 10.96 27.73 -6.12
C LEU A 95 12.16 28.58 -6.55
N ARG A 96 13.39 28.08 -6.35
CA ARG A 96 14.65 28.79 -6.61
C ARG A 96 15.47 28.24 -7.78
N ALA A 97 15.06 27.11 -8.36
CA ALA A 97 15.82 26.41 -9.40
C ALA A 97 15.85 27.19 -10.73
N GLU A 98 17.03 27.49 -11.27
CA GLU A 98 17.15 28.15 -12.57
C GLU A 98 16.99 27.14 -13.72
N VAL A 99 17.50 25.93 -13.52
CA VAL A 99 17.34 24.79 -14.42
C VAL A 99 16.75 23.58 -13.71
N ILE A 100 16.19 22.64 -14.47
CA ILE A 100 15.52 21.48 -13.90
C ILE A 100 16.45 20.61 -13.05
N GLU A 101 17.74 20.58 -13.39
CA GLU A 101 18.76 19.85 -12.64
C GLU A 101 18.93 20.39 -11.21
N ASP A 102 18.72 21.70 -10.99
CA ASP A 102 18.87 22.32 -9.68
C ASP A 102 17.80 21.87 -8.69
N VAL A 103 16.62 21.46 -9.19
CA VAL A 103 15.52 20.90 -8.40
C VAL A 103 15.93 19.61 -7.71
N PHE A 104 16.91 18.92 -8.27
CA PHE A 104 17.29 17.58 -7.87
C PHE A 104 18.64 17.52 -7.15
N ARG A 105 19.26 18.66 -6.86
CA ARG A 105 20.53 18.76 -6.14
C ARG A 105 20.28 18.60 -4.65
N ALA A 106 21.14 17.84 -3.96
CA ALA A 106 21.01 17.60 -2.52
C ALA A 106 21.20 18.89 -1.71
#